data_AF-A0A1B8AQJ5-F1
#
_entry.id   AF-A0A1B8AQJ5-F1
#
_cell.length_a   1.000
_cell.length_b   1.000
_cell.length_c   1.000
_cell.angle_alpha   90.00
_cell.angle_beta   90.00
_cell.angle_gamma   90.00
#
_symmetry.space_group_name_H-M   'P 1'
#
loop_
_entity.id
_entity.type
_entity.pdbx_description
1 polymer ?
#
loop_
_entity_poly.entity_id
_entity_poly.type
_entity_poly.pdbx_seq_one_letter_code
_entity_poly.pdbx_strand_id
1 'polypeptide(L)'
;MQEHKMAETCSDYGSSSSMSRLSSEEEMKLMPIETFSDASPYQTYKSQNPRKKWTILVISTVSFIIFLIFASVYGSDQGPKKEEVIEEIVQEPQFAEIRNISTYQEAERSCGKRDEVANITIWNDVVNKTSDLMEDMFTIAIQTYKRPKQLKKTVQHLIENKVPSLYEIVIVWNEIDVEPPADFMSEHGVLVRYRKSEMNSLNQKFLPDPYYRTQGILLSDDDWNYNTTGDLEYVFQQWRRAGMHRLTGAFARCWTVNNVTETPMYSYDCKGLETYSMILTGLAFTHISYLEYYHSEDDIMTSVRDLVDESFNCEDIALNFVASMLACEGPLMVLGRNKLDHQAARSGISTKPGHILRRSQCLKKFVDLFGYMPLQEVEGYLKRGVYINA
;
A
#
# COMPACT_ATOMS: atom_id res chain seq x y z
N MET A 1 -24.57 -49.17 44.33
CA MET A 1 -25.03 -50.46 43.77
C MET A 1 -25.02 -50.29 42.26
N GLN A 2 -23.84 -50.46 41.65
CA GLN A 2 -23.45 -51.65 40.86
C GLN A 2 -24.34 -51.83 39.62
N GLU A 3 -23.86 -52.13 38.42
CA GLU A 3 -22.53 -52.22 37.79
C GLU A 3 -22.86 -52.66 36.35
N HIS A 4 -22.19 -52.13 35.32
CA HIS A 4 -21.55 -52.97 34.30
C HIS A 4 -20.70 -52.14 33.33
N LYS A 5 -19.39 -52.33 33.47
CA LYS A 5 -18.36 -52.16 32.44
C LYS A 5 -18.48 -53.28 31.41
N MET A 6 -18.00 -53.04 30.19
CA MET A 6 -16.91 -53.85 29.62
C MET A 6 -16.17 -53.07 28.53
N ALA A 7 -14.85 -53.06 28.68
CA ALA A 7 -13.86 -52.65 27.71
C ALA A 7 -13.35 -53.92 26.99
N GLU A 8 -12.83 -53.79 25.79
CA GLU A 8 -11.86 -54.74 25.27
C GLU A 8 -10.84 -54.09 24.34
N THR A 9 -9.62 -54.58 24.49
CA THR A 9 -8.33 -54.08 24.06
C THR A 9 -7.79 -55.08 23.04
N CYS A 10 -7.03 -54.64 22.03
CA CYS A 10 -6.11 -55.51 21.30
C CYS A 10 -4.79 -54.79 21.02
N SER A 11 -3.75 -55.59 20.92
CA SER A 11 -2.39 -55.39 21.41
C SER A 11 -1.31 -55.24 20.33
N ASP A 12 -0.22 -54.61 20.75
CA ASP A 12 1.20 -54.71 20.37
C ASP A 12 1.67 -55.76 19.34
N TYR A 13 2.57 -55.31 18.46
CA TYR A 13 3.81 -56.00 18.10
C TYR A 13 4.95 -54.98 17.94
N GLY A 14 6.03 -55.16 18.70
CA GLY A 14 7.24 -54.34 18.65
C GLY A 14 8.40 -54.97 17.87
N SER A 15 9.38 -54.12 17.50
CA SER A 15 10.84 -54.35 17.50
C SER A 15 11.48 -52.96 17.29
N SER A 16 12.21 -52.36 18.23
CA SER A 16 13.56 -52.60 18.79
C SER A 16 14.74 -52.36 17.82
N SER A 17 15.41 -51.21 17.96
CA SER A 17 16.88 -51.07 18.06
C SER A 17 17.23 -49.62 18.45
N SER A 18 17.54 -49.37 19.73
CA SER A 18 18.90 -49.18 20.29
C SER A 18 19.64 -47.93 19.80
N MET A 19 19.60 -46.87 20.60
CA MET A 19 20.74 -46.33 21.39
C MET A 19 21.88 -45.68 20.60
N SER A 20 22.06 -44.38 20.81
CA SER A 20 23.22 -43.91 21.59
C SER A 20 23.06 -42.43 21.98
N ARG A 21 23.24 -42.18 23.29
CA ARG A 21 23.52 -40.87 23.88
C ARG A 21 24.99 -40.54 23.61
N LEU A 22 25.29 -39.26 23.37
CA LEU A 22 26.58 -38.69 23.77
C LEU A 22 26.42 -37.19 24.07
N SER A 23 26.81 -36.84 25.28
CA SER A 23 26.99 -35.52 25.85
C SER A 23 28.33 -34.93 25.44
N SER A 24 28.41 -33.60 25.30
CA SER A 24 29.57 -32.82 25.75
C SER A 24 29.27 -31.33 25.60
N GLU A 25 29.24 -30.64 26.74
CA GLU A 25 29.54 -29.22 26.85
C GLU A 25 31.00 -29.00 26.44
N GLU A 26 31.31 -27.98 25.63
CA GLU A 26 32.59 -27.26 25.70
C GLU A 26 32.55 -25.93 24.92
N GLU A 27 32.92 -24.88 25.65
CA GLU A 27 33.57 -23.63 25.25
C GLU A 27 32.92 -22.63 24.25
N MET A 28 32.38 -21.59 24.86
CA MET A 28 32.24 -20.24 24.32
C MET A 28 33.61 -19.62 24.03
N LYS A 29 33.95 -19.37 22.75
CA LYS A 29 35.18 -18.68 22.34
C LYS A 29 34.86 -17.27 21.85
N LEU A 30 35.28 -16.26 22.62
CA LEU A 30 35.36 -14.87 22.18
C LEU A 30 36.40 -14.74 21.05
N MET A 31 36.07 -14.03 19.98
CA MET A 31 37.06 -13.57 19.00
C MET A 31 37.60 -12.18 19.37
N PRO A 32 38.90 -11.90 19.13
CA PRO A 32 39.56 -10.69 19.60
C PRO A 32 39.17 -9.43 18.82
N ILE A 33 39.17 -8.31 19.53
CA ILE A 33 39.10 -6.95 19.00
C ILE A 33 40.42 -6.65 18.28
N GLU A 34 40.38 -6.43 16.97
CA GLU A 34 41.50 -5.80 16.26
C GLU A 34 41.34 -4.28 16.27
N THR A 35 42.35 -3.64 16.83
CA THR A 35 42.50 -2.21 17.00
C THR A 35 42.90 -1.53 15.70
N PHE A 36 42.26 -0.39 15.48
CA PHE A 36 42.49 0.60 14.44
C PHE A 36 43.94 1.14 14.47
N SER A 37 44.72 0.91 13.42
CA SER A 37 45.92 1.69 13.13
C SER A 37 46.26 1.62 11.64
N ASP A 38 45.86 2.64 10.88
CA ASP A 38 46.68 3.30 9.86
C ASP A 38 45.85 4.36 9.12
N ALA A 39 45.71 5.53 9.76
CA ALA A 39 45.25 6.73 9.10
C ALA A 39 46.45 7.45 8.48
N SER A 40 46.47 7.57 7.16
CA SER A 40 47.43 8.36 6.39
C SER A 40 47.28 9.87 6.70
N PRO A 41 48.38 10.65 6.84
CA PRO A 41 48.30 12.04 7.23
C PRO A 41 47.78 12.97 6.10
N TYR A 42 47.00 13.95 6.52
CA TYR A 42 46.48 15.09 5.78
C TYR A 42 47.43 15.67 4.72
N GLN A 43 46.97 15.73 3.47
CA GLN A 43 47.57 16.58 2.43
C GLN A 43 47.00 18.00 2.53
N THR A 44 47.85 18.94 2.92
CA THR A 44 47.63 20.39 2.80
C THR A 44 47.50 20.80 1.33
N TYR A 45 46.39 21.45 0.98
CA TYR A 45 46.11 22.00 -0.34
C TYR A 45 47.09 23.14 -0.67
N LYS A 46 47.86 22.99 -1.76
CA LYS A 46 48.73 24.05 -2.30
C LYS A 46 47.88 25.14 -2.99
N SER A 47 48.14 26.38 -2.60
CA SER A 47 47.69 27.62 -3.26
C SER A 47 47.85 27.56 -4.79
N GLN A 48 46.74 27.72 -5.52
CA GLN A 48 46.72 27.71 -6.98
C GLN A 48 46.94 29.10 -7.59
N ASN A 49 47.78 29.08 -8.62
CA ASN A 49 48.40 30.17 -9.38
C ASN A 49 47.40 31.24 -9.93
N PRO A 50 47.61 32.55 -9.68
CA PRO A 50 46.68 33.64 -10.03
C PRO A 50 46.45 33.85 -11.54
N ARG A 51 47.25 33.25 -12.42
CA ARG A 51 47.06 33.34 -13.88
C ARG A 51 45.81 32.62 -14.41
N LYS A 52 45.30 31.59 -13.73
CA LYS A 52 44.10 30.85 -14.17
C LYS A 52 42.78 31.59 -13.91
N LYS A 53 42.73 32.50 -12.94
CA LYS A 53 41.52 33.28 -12.63
C LYS A 53 41.19 34.31 -13.72
N TRP A 54 42.21 34.91 -14.32
CA TRP A 54 42.03 35.90 -15.39
C TRP A 54 41.51 35.29 -16.69
N THR A 55 41.95 34.08 -17.03
CA THR A 55 41.50 33.40 -18.26
C THR A 55 40.02 33.02 -18.20
N ILE A 56 39.53 32.56 -17.04
CA ILE A 56 38.12 32.19 -16.83
C ILE A 56 37.23 33.44 -16.82
N LEU A 57 37.68 34.53 -16.20
CA LEU A 57 36.93 35.79 -16.18
C LEU A 57 36.75 36.37 -17.60
N VAL A 58 37.81 36.36 -18.41
CA VAL A 58 37.75 36.86 -19.78
C VAL A 58 36.80 36.04 -20.65
N ILE A 59 36.85 34.70 -20.56
CA ILE A 59 35.94 33.82 -21.33
C ILE A 59 34.47 34.06 -20.94
N SER A 60 34.18 34.21 -19.64
CA SER A 60 32.82 34.46 -19.16
C SER A 60 32.27 35.80 -19.66
N THR A 61 33.09 36.86 -19.65
CA THR A 61 32.66 38.19 -20.13
C THR A 61 32.39 38.21 -21.64
N VAL A 62 33.19 37.50 -22.44
CA VAL A 62 32.99 37.43 -23.89
C VAL A 62 31.72 36.66 -24.24
N SER A 63 31.45 35.53 -23.56
CA SER A 63 30.21 34.77 -23.76
C SER A 63 28.95 35.57 -23.39
N PHE A 64 29.02 36.38 -22.33
CA PHE A 64 27.88 37.22 -21.91
C PHE A 64 27.58 38.33 -22.92
N ILE A 65 28.62 38.95 -23.50
CA ILE A 65 28.46 39.97 -24.53
C ILE A 65 27.85 39.37 -25.81
N ILE A 66 28.28 38.17 -26.21
CA ILE A 66 27.70 37.45 -27.36
C ILE A 66 26.20 37.18 -27.12
N PHE A 67 25.83 36.76 -25.91
CA PHE A 67 24.43 36.47 -25.56
C PHE A 67 23.54 37.72 -25.62
N LEU A 68 24.04 38.87 -25.15
CA LEU A 68 23.33 40.15 -25.25
C LEU A 68 23.16 40.64 -26.69
N ILE A 69 24.17 40.43 -27.54
CA ILE A 69 24.08 40.77 -28.96
C ILE A 69 23.02 39.89 -29.64
N PHE A 70 23.01 38.58 -29.37
CA PHE A 70 21.98 37.67 -29.87
C PHE A 70 20.57 38.05 -29.40
N ALA A 71 20.40 38.42 -28.12
CA ALA A 71 19.12 38.89 -27.60
C ALA A 71 18.66 40.21 -28.25
N SER A 72 19.58 41.11 -28.61
CA SER A 72 19.26 42.37 -29.29
C SER A 72 18.92 42.20 -30.77
N VAL A 73 19.52 41.21 -31.45
CA VAL A 73 19.31 40.96 -32.89
C VAL A 73 18.07 40.10 -33.14
N TYR A 74 17.70 39.23 -32.19
CA TYR A 74 16.60 38.27 -32.35
C TYR A 74 15.41 38.46 -31.40
N GLY A 75 15.42 39.52 -30.59
CA GLY A 75 14.29 39.88 -29.72
C GLY A 75 13.10 40.42 -30.51
N SER A 76 12.25 39.52 -31.00
CA SER A 76 11.02 39.85 -31.73
C SER A 76 9.86 40.15 -30.76
N ASP A 77 9.52 41.43 -30.72
CA ASP A 77 8.21 42.09 -30.54
C ASP A 77 6.99 41.22 -30.15
N GLN A 78 6.39 41.51 -29.00
CA GLN A 78 4.96 41.26 -28.74
C GLN A 78 4.30 42.52 -28.16
N GLY A 79 3.39 43.10 -28.94
CA GLY A 79 2.52 44.21 -28.54
C GLY A 79 1.44 43.81 -27.51
N PRO A 80 0.62 44.77 -27.05
CA PRO A 80 -0.11 44.66 -25.80
C PRO A 80 -1.33 43.75 -25.91
N LYS A 81 -1.49 42.83 -24.94
CA LYS A 81 -2.66 41.94 -24.83
C LYS A 81 -3.85 42.70 -24.21
N LYS A 82 -5.02 42.59 -24.87
CA LYS A 82 -6.34 42.89 -24.31
C LYS A 82 -6.70 41.81 -23.28
N GLU A 83 -7.24 42.21 -22.14
CA GLU A 83 -7.91 41.32 -21.20
C GLU A 83 -9.28 40.89 -21.78
N GLU A 84 -9.44 39.60 -22.01
CA GLU A 84 -10.73 38.96 -22.27
C GLU A 84 -11.11 38.15 -21.02
N VAL A 85 -12.31 38.43 -20.50
CA VAL A 85 -12.93 37.72 -19.39
C VAL A 85 -13.30 36.32 -19.87
N ILE A 86 -12.68 35.29 -19.29
CA ILE A 86 -13.02 33.89 -19.55
C ILE A 86 -13.99 33.44 -18.45
N GLU A 87 -15.23 33.10 -18.84
CA GLU A 87 -16.12 32.26 -18.02
C GLU A 87 -15.40 30.95 -17.72
N GLU A 88 -15.27 30.62 -16.42
CA GLU A 88 -14.67 29.37 -15.96
C GLU A 88 -15.49 28.18 -16.47
N ILE A 89 -15.03 27.58 -17.57
CA ILE A 89 -15.44 26.25 -17.99
C ILE A 89 -14.80 25.30 -16.98
N VAL A 90 -15.61 24.66 -16.14
CA VAL A 90 -15.16 23.56 -15.27
C VAL A 90 -14.58 22.48 -16.16
N GLN A 91 -13.26 22.44 -16.24
CA GLN A 91 -12.54 21.44 -17.02
C GLN A 91 -12.59 20.13 -16.22
N GLU A 92 -13.13 19.07 -16.84
CA GLU A 92 -13.08 17.74 -16.23
C GLU A 92 -11.62 17.41 -15.84
N PRO A 93 -11.40 16.81 -14.66
CA PRO A 93 -10.05 16.58 -14.18
C PRO A 93 -9.26 15.72 -15.18
N GLN A 94 -7.99 16.08 -15.40
CA GLN A 94 -7.09 15.53 -16.43
C GLN A 94 -6.90 13.99 -16.41
N PHE A 95 -7.44 13.29 -15.41
CA PHE A 95 -7.58 11.82 -15.38
C PHE A 95 -8.43 11.24 -16.51
N ALA A 96 -9.24 12.06 -17.20
CA ALA A 96 -10.04 11.60 -18.35
C ALA A 96 -9.19 11.36 -19.62
N GLU A 97 -8.13 12.14 -19.85
CA GLU A 97 -7.35 12.09 -21.10
C GLU A 97 -6.47 10.83 -21.23
N ILE A 98 -6.02 10.24 -20.11
CA ILE A 98 -5.20 9.02 -20.13
C ILE A 98 -6.00 7.79 -20.62
N ARG A 99 -7.34 7.84 -20.60
CA ARG A 99 -8.24 6.71 -20.92
C ARG A 99 -8.32 6.33 -22.39
N ASN A 100 -7.97 7.22 -23.32
CA ASN A 100 -8.12 6.97 -24.77
C ASN A 100 -7.03 6.07 -25.39
N ILE A 101 -6.06 5.59 -24.61
CA ILE A 101 -4.96 4.74 -25.10
C ILE A 101 -5.17 3.26 -24.72
N SER A 102 -6.16 2.93 -23.88
CA SER A 102 -6.50 1.54 -23.55
C SER A 102 -7.47 0.96 -24.58
N THR A 103 -7.11 -0.16 -25.21
CA THR A 103 -8.01 -0.93 -26.08
C THR A 103 -9.06 -1.75 -25.31
N TYR A 104 -9.19 -1.54 -24.00
CA TYR A 104 -10.17 -2.20 -23.14
C TYR A 104 -11.44 -1.36 -23.10
N GLN A 105 -12.53 -1.84 -23.71
CA GLN A 105 -13.85 -1.23 -23.54
C GLN A 105 -14.48 -1.78 -22.24
N GLU A 106 -14.60 -0.92 -21.23
CA GLU A 106 -15.32 -1.24 -19.99
C GLU A 106 -16.83 -1.30 -20.24
N ALA A 107 -17.52 -2.26 -19.60
CA ALA A 107 -18.98 -2.31 -19.59
C ALA A 107 -19.57 -1.08 -18.87
N GLU A 108 -20.82 -0.71 -19.18
CA GLU A 108 -21.54 0.37 -18.47
C GLU A 108 -21.50 0.14 -16.95
N ARG A 109 -20.91 1.09 -16.22
CA ARG A 109 -20.73 1.03 -14.77
C ARG A 109 -22.07 1.31 -14.08
N SER A 110 -22.69 0.30 -13.47
CA SER A 110 -23.87 0.47 -12.62
C SER A 110 -23.47 0.66 -11.16
N CYS A 111 -23.83 1.80 -10.57
CA CYS A 111 -23.48 2.17 -9.20
C CYS A 111 -24.42 1.59 -8.12
N GLY A 112 -25.42 0.80 -8.51
CA GLY A 112 -26.44 0.30 -7.58
C GLY A 112 -27.11 1.45 -6.83
N LYS A 113 -27.09 1.41 -5.49
CA LYS A 113 -27.70 2.42 -4.61
C LYS A 113 -26.71 3.45 -4.06
N ARG A 114 -25.57 3.68 -4.71
CA ARG A 114 -24.53 4.60 -4.21
C ARG A 114 -25.10 5.95 -3.75
N ASP A 115 -25.93 6.58 -4.57
CA ASP A 115 -26.44 7.94 -4.29
C ASP A 115 -27.48 7.97 -3.15
N GLU A 116 -28.00 6.82 -2.72
CA GLU A 116 -28.84 6.68 -1.52
C GLU A 116 -28.02 6.49 -0.24
N VAL A 117 -26.77 6.04 -0.37
CA VAL A 117 -25.95 5.53 0.74
C VAL A 117 -24.77 6.45 1.05
N ALA A 118 -24.10 6.94 0.01
CA ALA A 118 -22.92 7.78 0.15
C ALA A 118 -23.32 9.26 0.21
N ASN A 119 -22.73 10.01 1.13
CA ASN A 119 -22.78 11.46 1.06
C ASN A 119 -21.88 11.97 -0.07
N ILE A 120 -22.49 12.20 -1.24
CA ILE A 120 -21.78 12.64 -2.45
C ILE A 120 -21.15 14.02 -2.30
N THR A 121 -21.68 14.90 -1.43
CA THR A 121 -21.05 16.19 -1.14
C THR A 121 -19.71 16.00 -0.45
N ILE A 122 -19.66 15.19 0.61
CA ILE A 122 -18.40 14.86 1.31
C ILE A 122 -17.42 14.19 0.33
N TRP A 123 -17.90 13.27 -0.50
CA TRP A 123 -17.06 12.61 -1.50
C TRP A 123 -16.43 13.61 -2.49
N ASN A 124 -17.21 14.54 -3.04
CA ASN A 124 -16.70 15.55 -3.96
C ASN A 124 -15.70 16.49 -3.28
N ASP A 125 -15.96 16.90 -2.03
CA ASP A 125 -15.03 17.73 -1.26
C ASP A 125 -13.71 17.01 -1.01
N VAL A 126 -13.75 15.71 -0.70
CA VAL A 126 -12.58 14.86 -0.52
C VAL A 126 -11.78 14.70 -1.83
N VAL A 127 -12.46 14.50 -2.97
CA VAL A 127 -11.81 14.44 -4.28
C VAL A 127 -11.10 15.75 -4.59
N ASN A 128 -11.75 16.89 -4.36
CA ASN A 128 -11.15 18.22 -4.55
C ASN A 128 -9.97 18.45 -3.58
N LYS A 129 -10.10 18.06 -2.32
CA LYS A 129 -9.01 18.18 -1.32
C LYS A 129 -7.74 17.43 -1.74
N THR A 130 -7.88 16.34 -2.48
CA THR A 130 -6.79 15.42 -2.81
C THR A 130 -6.27 15.56 -4.24
N SER A 131 -6.86 16.45 -5.06
CA SER A 131 -6.52 16.63 -6.47
C SER A 131 -5.08 17.10 -6.71
N ASP A 132 -4.54 17.91 -5.80
CA ASP A 132 -3.24 18.58 -5.97
C ASP A 132 -2.07 17.75 -5.43
N LEU A 133 -2.34 16.56 -4.90
CA LEU A 133 -1.30 15.64 -4.42
C LEU A 133 -0.57 15.00 -5.61
N MET A 134 0.69 14.59 -5.38
CA MET A 134 1.52 13.99 -6.42
C MET A 134 0.93 12.67 -6.90
N GLU A 135 0.59 12.61 -8.18
CA GLU A 135 0.09 11.39 -8.84
C GLU A 135 1.23 10.45 -9.25
N ASP A 136 2.41 11.00 -9.52
CA ASP A 136 3.55 10.27 -10.08
C ASP A 136 4.45 9.58 -9.05
N MET A 137 4.14 9.76 -7.76
CA MET A 137 4.81 9.16 -6.63
C MET A 137 3.79 8.47 -5.71
N PHE A 138 4.25 7.60 -4.81
CA PHE A 138 3.40 6.94 -3.81
C PHE A 138 4.02 6.89 -2.42
N THR A 139 3.15 6.78 -1.41
CA THR A 139 3.51 6.55 -0.01
C THR A 139 3.15 5.13 0.40
N ILE A 140 3.98 4.48 1.24
CA ILE A 140 3.63 3.19 1.86
C ILE A 140 3.14 3.44 3.28
N ALA A 141 1.97 2.93 3.63
CA ALA A 141 1.45 2.94 5.01
C ALA A 141 1.51 1.51 5.59
N ILE A 142 2.37 1.28 6.56
CA ILE A 142 2.63 -0.04 7.15
C ILE A 142 2.12 -0.07 8.58
N GLN A 143 1.13 -0.91 8.87
CA GLN A 143 0.67 -1.10 10.25
C GLN A 143 1.46 -2.20 10.95
N THR A 144 1.87 -1.93 12.19
CA THR A 144 2.60 -2.90 13.01
C THR A 144 2.12 -2.91 14.46
N TYR A 145 2.13 -4.10 15.06
CA TYR A 145 1.81 -4.32 16.47
C TYR A 145 2.54 -5.55 17.01
N LYS A 146 3.45 -5.34 17.96
CA LYS A 146 4.21 -6.39 18.68
C LYS A 146 5.01 -7.30 17.75
N ARG A 147 5.53 -6.74 16.66
CA ARG A 147 6.26 -7.44 15.59
C ARG A 147 7.55 -6.73 15.17
N PRO A 148 8.40 -6.26 16.11
CA PRO A 148 9.57 -5.45 15.79
C PRO A 148 10.57 -6.15 14.86
N LYS A 149 10.67 -7.49 14.93
CA LYS A 149 11.55 -8.27 14.04
C LYS A 149 11.04 -8.30 12.60
N GLN A 150 9.74 -8.51 12.40
CA GLN A 150 9.11 -8.53 11.08
C GLN A 150 9.15 -7.13 10.46
N LEU A 151 8.72 -6.12 11.23
CA LEU A 151 8.80 -4.72 10.81
C LEU A 151 10.22 -4.34 10.36
N LYS A 152 11.24 -4.69 11.14
CA LYS A 152 12.63 -4.41 10.77
C LYS A 152 13.01 -5.03 9.42
N LYS A 153 12.63 -6.28 9.17
CA LYS A 153 12.91 -6.95 7.89
C LYS A 153 12.14 -6.32 6.73
N THR A 154 10.87 -6.01 6.94
CA THR A 154 10.00 -5.35 5.96
C THR A 154 10.56 -3.97 5.59
N VAL A 155 10.91 -3.15 6.57
CA VAL A 155 11.54 -1.83 6.33
C VAL A 155 12.88 -1.99 5.60
N GLN A 156 13.73 -2.94 6.02
CA GLN A 156 15.00 -3.22 5.35
C GLN A 156 14.79 -3.58 3.88
N HIS A 157 13.88 -4.51 3.58
CA HIS A 157 13.53 -4.91 2.22
C HIS A 157 13.03 -3.73 1.36
N LEU A 158 12.19 -2.87 1.92
CA LEU A 158 11.63 -1.72 1.19
C LEU A 158 12.66 -0.62 0.90
N ILE A 159 13.72 -0.51 1.70
CA ILE A 159 14.74 0.53 1.54
C ILE A 159 16.09 0.00 1.01
N GLU A 160 16.25 -1.30 0.80
CA GLU A 160 17.53 -1.87 0.32
C GLU A 160 17.85 -1.42 -1.12
N ASN A 161 16.81 -1.26 -1.95
CA ASN A 161 16.91 -0.88 -3.35
C ASN A 161 16.13 0.40 -3.61
N LYS A 162 16.62 1.23 -4.53
CA LYS A 162 15.90 2.42 -4.97
C LYS A 162 14.65 2.02 -5.76
N VAL A 163 13.48 2.39 -5.24
CA VAL A 163 12.20 2.32 -5.96
C VAL A 163 11.89 3.73 -6.51
N PRO A 164 11.87 3.92 -7.84
CA PRO A 164 11.83 5.26 -8.44
C PRO A 164 10.71 6.16 -7.93
N SER A 165 9.49 5.62 -7.81
CA SER A 165 8.31 6.40 -7.47
C SER A 165 7.95 6.38 -5.98
N LEU A 166 8.79 5.78 -5.12
CA LEU A 166 8.53 5.73 -3.68
C LEU A 166 8.91 7.08 -3.03
N TYR A 167 7.92 7.76 -2.46
CA TYR A 167 8.08 9.06 -1.82
C TYR A 167 8.51 8.93 -0.35
N GLU A 168 7.71 8.22 0.44
CA GLU A 168 7.95 8.02 1.87
C GLU A 168 7.34 6.67 2.34
N ILE A 169 7.78 6.22 3.50
CA ILE A 169 7.20 5.09 4.23
C ILE A 169 6.72 5.61 5.58
N VAL A 170 5.44 5.42 5.88
CA VAL A 170 4.83 5.75 7.17
C VAL A 170 4.51 4.48 7.92
N ILE A 171 5.19 4.28 9.05
CA ILE A 171 4.94 3.18 9.97
C ILE A 171 3.85 3.61 10.95
N VAL A 172 2.68 3.00 10.82
CA VAL A 172 1.55 3.16 11.73
C VAL A 172 1.78 2.28 12.95
N TRP A 173 2.16 2.92 14.05
CA TRP A 173 2.64 2.28 15.27
C TRP A 173 1.50 2.10 16.27
N ASN A 174 0.94 0.88 16.33
CA ASN A 174 -0.21 0.56 17.17
C ASN A 174 0.15 0.11 18.60
N GLU A 175 1.43 0.05 18.96
CA GLU A 175 1.87 -0.24 20.33
C GLU A 175 1.81 1.03 21.20
N ILE A 176 0.61 1.44 21.61
CA ILE A 176 0.34 2.73 22.27
C ILE A 176 1.19 3.00 23.53
N ASP A 177 1.54 1.94 24.27
CA ASP A 177 2.31 2.01 25.51
C ASP A 177 3.83 2.02 25.27
N VAL A 178 4.28 1.94 24.01
CA VAL A 178 5.68 1.88 23.62
C VAL A 178 5.98 3.05 22.69
N GLU A 179 7.04 3.80 22.97
CA GLU A 179 7.48 4.85 22.06
C GLU A 179 8.03 4.24 20.77
N PRO A 180 7.60 4.73 19.59
CA PRO A 180 8.19 4.30 18.34
C PRO A 180 9.66 4.73 18.24
N PRO A 181 10.44 4.09 17.35
CA PRO A 181 11.74 4.62 16.94
C PRO A 181 11.64 6.04 16.36
N ALA A 182 12.77 6.74 16.33
CA ALA A 182 12.86 8.02 15.64
C ALA A 182 12.80 7.85 14.11
N ASP A 183 12.23 8.86 13.44
CA ASP A 183 12.23 8.96 12.00
C ASP A 183 13.66 8.98 11.44
N PHE A 184 13.85 8.44 10.24
CA PHE A 184 15.16 8.43 9.58
C PHE A 184 15.03 8.48 8.06
N MET A 185 16.10 8.93 7.39
CA MET A 185 16.22 8.93 5.94
C MET A 185 16.98 7.68 5.49
N SER A 186 16.46 6.96 4.49
CA SER A 186 17.18 5.85 3.88
C SER A 186 18.35 6.32 3.01
N GLU A 187 19.26 5.41 2.65
CA GLU A 187 20.38 5.70 1.75
C GLU A 187 19.92 6.18 0.36
N HIS A 188 18.71 5.82 -0.05
CA HIS A 188 18.11 6.22 -1.33
C HIS A 188 17.22 7.46 -1.24
N GLY A 189 17.20 8.15 -0.08
CA GLY A 189 16.45 9.39 0.12
C GLY A 189 14.95 9.22 0.38
N VAL A 190 14.53 8.03 0.86
CA VAL A 190 13.14 7.77 1.27
C VAL A 190 13.02 8.01 2.77
N LEU A 191 12.13 8.91 3.17
CA LEU A 191 11.83 9.15 4.58
C LEU A 191 11.04 7.97 5.16
N VAL A 192 11.53 7.40 6.25
CA VAL A 192 10.78 6.44 7.08
C VAL A 192 10.33 7.17 8.34
N ARG A 193 9.02 7.39 8.43
CA ARG A 193 8.39 8.15 9.52
C ARG A 193 7.51 7.26 10.38
N TYR A 194 7.56 7.42 11.68
CA TYR A 194 6.72 6.70 12.62
C TYR A 194 5.55 7.57 13.07
N ARG A 195 4.33 7.09 12.85
CA ARG A 195 3.09 7.70 13.35
C ARG A 195 2.55 6.86 14.48
N LYS A 196 2.66 7.36 15.71
CA LYS A 196 2.07 6.74 16.90
C LYS A 196 0.55 6.84 16.84
N SER A 197 -0.13 5.69 16.89
CA SER A 197 -1.58 5.63 16.95
C SER A 197 -2.09 5.94 18.36
N GLU A 198 -3.28 6.52 18.45
CA GLU A 198 -3.94 6.77 19.75
C GLU A 198 -4.55 5.50 20.36
N MET A 199 -4.83 4.51 19.53
CA MET A 199 -5.38 3.22 19.93
C MET A 199 -4.84 2.08 19.04
N ASN A 200 -4.85 0.86 19.56
CA ASN A 200 -4.61 -0.33 18.75
C ASN A 200 -5.90 -0.70 18.01
N SER A 201 -6.02 -0.23 16.78
CA SER A 201 -7.15 -0.48 15.87
C SER A 201 -6.65 -0.82 14.47
N LEU A 202 -7.39 -1.66 13.75
CA LEU A 202 -7.10 -1.94 12.34
C LEU A 202 -7.45 -0.78 11.40
N ASN A 203 -8.26 0.18 11.86
CA ASN A 203 -8.60 1.41 11.13
C ASN A 203 -7.40 2.38 11.02
N GLN A 204 -6.38 2.23 11.85
CA GLN A 204 -5.27 3.19 11.95
C GLN A 204 -4.42 3.25 10.68
N LYS A 205 -4.32 2.14 9.93
CA LYS A 205 -3.65 2.14 8.62
C LYS A 205 -4.39 2.93 7.54
N PHE A 206 -5.67 3.21 7.74
CA PHE A 206 -6.49 4.01 6.84
C PHE A 206 -6.59 5.47 7.25
N LEU A 207 -6.13 5.84 8.46
CA LEU A 207 -6.24 7.22 8.95
C LEU A 207 -5.46 8.16 8.01
N PRO A 208 -6.10 9.15 7.37
CA PRO A 208 -5.41 10.11 6.50
C PRO A 208 -4.35 10.87 7.28
N ASP A 209 -3.11 10.82 6.80
CA ASP A 209 -2.02 11.56 7.41
C ASP A 209 -1.95 12.95 6.78
N PRO A 210 -1.99 14.05 7.57
CA PRO A 210 -1.91 15.41 7.03
C PRO A 210 -0.57 15.71 6.34
N TYR A 211 0.45 14.87 6.54
CA TYR A 211 1.74 14.96 5.88
C TYR A 211 1.83 14.16 4.59
N TYR A 212 0.82 13.35 4.23
CA TYR A 212 0.81 12.69 2.93
C TYR A 212 0.86 13.72 1.81
N ARG A 213 1.66 13.43 0.78
CA ARG A 213 1.84 14.27 -0.41
C ARG A 213 1.53 13.55 -1.70
N THR A 214 1.13 12.29 -1.64
CA THR A 214 0.89 11.43 -2.81
C THR A 214 -0.56 11.00 -2.89
N GLN A 215 -1.06 10.82 -4.10
CA GLN A 215 -2.40 10.28 -4.34
C GLN A 215 -2.44 8.77 -4.12
N GLY A 216 -1.37 8.06 -4.50
CA GLY A 216 -1.24 6.62 -4.35
C GLY A 216 -0.71 6.25 -2.98
N ILE A 217 -1.49 5.48 -2.22
CA ILE A 217 -1.09 4.91 -0.93
C ILE A 217 -1.04 3.39 -1.06
N LEU A 218 0.15 2.81 -0.89
CA LEU A 218 0.30 1.37 -0.71
C LEU A 218 0.01 1.02 0.75
N LEU A 219 -1.16 0.45 1.00
CA LEU A 219 -1.53 -0.13 2.28
C LEU A 219 -0.81 -1.48 2.42
N SER A 220 -0.15 -1.68 3.56
CA SER A 220 0.63 -2.88 3.83
C SER A 220 0.47 -3.37 5.27
N ASP A 221 0.40 -4.69 5.42
CA ASP A 221 0.72 -5.35 6.68
C ASP A 221 2.26 -5.47 6.81
N ASP A 222 2.76 -5.77 8.00
CA ASP A 222 4.19 -5.81 8.29
C ASP A 222 4.91 -7.12 7.89
N ASP A 223 4.27 -7.98 7.10
CA ASP A 223 4.79 -9.29 6.72
C ASP A 223 4.77 -9.64 5.22
N TRP A 224 4.08 -8.90 4.34
CA TRP A 224 4.08 -9.17 2.90
C TRP A 224 4.63 -8.01 2.07
N ASN A 225 5.46 -8.31 1.06
CA ASN A 225 6.08 -7.29 0.22
C ASN A 225 6.14 -7.70 -1.26
N TYR A 226 5.98 -6.71 -2.15
CA TYR A 226 6.46 -6.81 -3.53
C TYR A 226 7.99 -6.70 -3.57
N ASN A 227 8.62 -7.29 -4.57
CA ASN A 227 10.06 -7.15 -4.74
C ASN A 227 10.43 -5.70 -5.17
N THR A 228 11.45 -5.11 -4.53
CA THR A 228 11.92 -3.75 -4.84
C THR A 228 12.77 -3.66 -6.11
N THR A 229 13.16 -4.80 -6.69
CA THR A 229 13.84 -4.92 -8.00
C THR A 229 12.84 -4.85 -9.16
N GLY A 230 11.97 -3.84 -9.13
CA GLY A 230 11.06 -3.48 -10.22
C GLY A 230 9.60 -3.93 -10.07
N ASP A 231 9.26 -4.92 -9.24
CA ASP A 231 7.86 -5.36 -9.10
C ASP A 231 7.00 -4.31 -8.40
N LEU A 232 7.50 -3.71 -7.31
CA LEU A 232 6.78 -2.64 -6.60
C LEU A 232 6.52 -1.43 -7.51
N GLU A 233 7.53 -1.00 -8.27
CA GLU A 233 7.40 0.07 -9.26
C GLU A 233 6.39 -0.32 -10.35
N TYR A 234 6.49 -1.54 -10.90
CA TYR A 234 5.56 -2.04 -11.92
C TYR A 234 4.11 -2.00 -11.46
N VAL A 235 3.83 -2.47 -10.24
CA VAL A 235 2.47 -2.49 -9.66
C VAL A 235 1.94 -1.08 -9.49
N PHE A 236 2.76 -0.14 -8.98
CA PHE A 236 2.37 1.26 -8.89
C PHE A 236 2.02 1.85 -10.26
N GLN A 237 2.81 1.56 -11.29
CA GLN A 237 2.52 2.02 -12.65
C GLN A 237 1.25 1.39 -13.23
N GLN A 238 0.89 0.16 -12.84
CA GLN A 238 -0.41 -0.43 -13.22
C GLN A 238 -1.57 0.25 -12.50
N TRP A 239 -1.40 0.53 -11.20
CA TRP A 239 -2.38 1.30 -10.43
C TRP A 239 -2.63 2.67 -11.07
N ARG A 240 -1.58 3.44 -11.40
CA ARG A 240 -1.71 4.74 -12.07
C ARG A 240 -2.46 4.66 -13.40
N ARG A 241 -2.18 3.64 -14.21
CA ARG A 241 -2.73 3.54 -15.58
C ARG A 241 -4.15 2.98 -15.64
N ALA A 242 -4.50 2.07 -14.74
CA ALA A 242 -5.73 1.27 -14.85
C ALA A 242 -6.43 1.00 -13.51
N GLY A 243 -5.86 1.45 -12.40
CA GLY A 243 -6.29 1.09 -11.04
C GLY A 243 -6.56 2.26 -10.11
N MET A 244 -6.47 3.52 -10.53
CA MET A 244 -6.60 4.66 -9.62
C MET A 244 -7.94 4.72 -8.91
N HIS A 245 -9.02 4.28 -9.56
CA HIS A 245 -10.37 4.22 -8.97
C HIS A 245 -10.64 2.88 -8.24
N ARG A 246 -9.61 2.06 -8.03
CA ARG A 246 -9.76 0.66 -7.60
C ARG A 246 -8.77 0.38 -6.48
N LEU A 247 -9.13 -0.54 -5.60
CA LEU A 247 -8.10 -1.21 -4.79
C LEU A 247 -7.30 -2.13 -5.71
N THR A 248 -5.99 -1.93 -5.76
CA THR A 248 -5.10 -2.63 -6.69
C THR A 248 -4.00 -3.37 -5.95
N GLY A 249 -3.93 -4.70 -6.02
CA GLY A 249 -3.01 -5.43 -5.14
C GLY A 249 -2.90 -6.93 -5.39
N ALA A 250 -2.27 -7.63 -4.45
CA ALA A 250 -1.83 -9.00 -4.66
C ALA A 250 -2.84 -10.09 -4.23
N PHE A 251 -3.71 -9.78 -3.27
CA PHE A 251 -4.47 -10.79 -2.56
C PHE A 251 -5.96 -10.75 -2.91
N ALA A 252 -6.32 -11.35 -4.05
CA ALA A 252 -7.70 -11.46 -4.49
C ALA A 252 -8.54 -12.35 -3.57
N ARG A 253 -9.75 -11.90 -3.27
CA ARG A 253 -10.79 -12.59 -2.51
C ARG A 253 -12.15 -12.29 -3.12
N CYS A 254 -13.15 -13.03 -2.67
CA CYS A 254 -14.48 -12.98 -3.22
C CYS A 254 -15.50 -13.24 -2.12
N TRP A 255 -16.76 -13.00 -2.45
CA TRP A 255 -17.89 -13.42 -1.65
C TRP A 255 -18.72 -14.43 -2.43
N THR A 256 -19.51 -15.22 -1.72
CA THR A 256 -20.47 -16.18 -2.27
C THR A 256 -21.75 -16.12 -1.46
N VAL A 257 -22.80 -16.79 -1.91
CA VAL A 257 -24.06 -16.90 -1.16
C VAL A 257 -24.08 -18.23 -0.41
N ASN A 258 -24.49 -18.19 0.85
CA ASN A 258 -24.87 -19.41 1.56
C ASN A 258 -26.18 -19.94 0.97
N ASN A 259 -26.16 -21.11 0.33
CA ASN A 259 -27.34 -21.68 -0.32
C ASN A 259 -28.51 -22.02 0.64
N VAL A 260 -28.29 -22.05 1.95
CA VAL A 260 -29.31 -22.37 2.96
C VAL A 260 -29.88 -21.11 3.59
N THR A 261 -29.01 -20.17 4.00
CA THR A 261 -29.44 -18.95 4.70
C THR A 261 -29.63 -17.76 3.76
N GLU A 262 -29.25 -17.90 2.49
CA GLU A 262 -29.27 -16.84 1.46
C GLU A 262 -28.48 -15.59 1.88
N THR A 263 -27.48 -15.75 2.74
CA THR A 263 -26.63 -14.65 3.23
C THR A 263 -25.27 -14.64 2.55
N PRO A 264 -24.66 -13.46 2.36
CA PRO A 264 -23.30 -13.36 1.82
C PRO A 264 -22.29 -14.01 2.76
N MET A 265 -21.30 -14.68 2.17
CA MET A 265 -20.23 -15.39 2.85
C MET A 265 -18.88 -15.03 2.22
N TYR A 266 -17.86 -14.94 3.06
CA TYR A 266 -16.50 -14.66 2.61
C TYR A 266 -15.88 -15.94 2.03
N SER A 267 -15.19 -15.84 0.89
CA SER A 267 -14.52 -16.98 0.25
C SER A 267 -13.06 -16.68 -0.12
N TYR A 268 -12.22 -17.70 0.05
CA TYR A 268 -10.87 -17.78 -0.51
C TYR A 268 -10.87 -18.44 -1.89
N ASP A 269 -11.82 -19.34 -2.10
CA ASP A 269 -11.98 -20.07 -3.35
C ASP A 269 -12.91 -19.26 -4.25
N CYS A 270 -12.27 -18.49 -5.12
CA CYS A 270 -12.90 -17.56 -6.02
C CYS A 270 -13.20 -18.22 -7.35
N LYS A 271 -13.87 -19.38 -7.26
CA LYS A 271 -14.07 -20.31 -8.38
C LYS A 271 -12.73 -20.60 -9.09
N GLY A 272 -11.70 -20.96 -8.33
CA GLY A 272 -10.36 -21.12 -8.93
C GLY A 272 -9.67 -19.84 -9.41
N LEU A 273 -10.10 -18.66 -8.91
CA LEU A 273 -9.72 -17.31 -9.32
C LEU A 273 -10.38 -16.79 -10.61
N GLU A 274 -11.36 -17.51 -11.20
CA GLU A 274 -12.16 -17.06 -12.35
C GLU A 274 -12.77 -15.66 -12.12
N THR A 275 -13.25 -15.40 -10.90
CA THR A 275 -13.87 -14.12 -10.53
C THR A 275 -13.46 -13.69 -9.14
N TYR A 276 -13.10 -12.44 -8.93
CA TYR A 276 -12.85 -11.89 -7.59
C TYR A 276 -13.51 -10.53 -7.43
N SER A 277 -13.79 -10.14 -6.19
CA SER A 277 -14.52 -8.91 -5.89
C SER A 277 -13.90 -8.11 -4.74
N MET A 278 -12.80 -8.60 -4.17
CA MET A 278 -12.03 -7.91 -3.14
C MET A 278 -10.53 -8.07 -3.36
N ILE A 279 -9.76 -7.06 -2.95
CA ILE A 279 -8.31 -7.13 -2.78
C ILE A 279 -7.97 -6.79 -1.32
N LEU A 280 -7.23 -7.67 -0.63
CA LEU A 280 -6.89 -7.41 0.77
C LEU A 280 -5.87 -6.28 0.90
N THR A 281 -6.13 -5.36 1.84
CA THR A 281 -5.31 -4.16 2.07
C THR A 281 -3.99 -4.43 2.79
N GLY A 282 -3.66 -5.69 3.01
CA GLY A 282 -2.34 -6.10 3.52
C GLY A 282 -1.22 -5.95 2.48
N LEU A 283 -1.56 -5.77 1.19
CA LEU A 283 -0.63 -5.37 0.13
C LEU A 283 -1.42 -4.83 -1.08
N ALA A 284 -1.95 -3.61 -0.96
CA ALA A 284 -2.80 -3.00 -1.99
C ALA A 284 -2.64 -1.47 -2.08
N PHE A 285 -2.52 -0.98 -3.30
CA PHE A 285 -2.65 0.43 -3.62
C PHE A 285 -4.12 0.88 -3.54
N THR A 286 -4.31 2.07 -2.99
CA THR A 286 -5.57 2.81 -2.97
C THR A 286 -5.29 4.27 -3.29
N HIS A 287 -6.30 4.98 -3.80
CA HIS A 287 -6.27 6.44 -3.82
C HIS A 287 -6.54 6.98 -2.41
N ILE A 288 -5.82 8.04 -2.02
CA ILE A 288 -5.95 8.71 -0.73
C ILE A 288 -7.37 9.22 -0.45
N SER A 289 -8.13 9.58 -1.49
CA SER A 289 -9.53 10.01 -1.36
C SER A 289 -10.42 8.94 -0.71
N TYR A 290 -10.18 7.64 -0.95
CA TYR A 290 -10.95 6.59 -0.27
C TYR A 290 -10.66 6.54 1.22
N LEU A 291 -9.42 6.85 1.62
CA LEU A 291 -9.03 6.89 3.03
C LEU A 291 -9.63 8.11 3.73
N GLU A 292 -9.61 9.27 3.05
CA GLU A 292 -10.23 10.51 3.51
C GLU A 292 -11.74 10.36 3.68
N TYR A 293 -12.43 9.78 2.69
CA TYR A 293 -13.86 9.49 2.82
C TYR A 293 -14.14 8.46 3.91
N TYR A 294 -13.36 7.38 3.99
CA TYR A 294 -13.48 6.35 5.04
C TYR A 294 -13.35 6.92 6.45
N HIS A 295 -12.59 8.00 6.66
CA HIS A 295 -12.42 8.70 7.94
C HIS A 295 -13.22 10.00 8.06
N SER A 296 -14.11 10.29 7.11
CA SER A 296 -14.98 11.46 7.16
C SER A 296 -16.07 11.35 8.23
N GLU A 297 -16.77 12.45 8.41
CA GLU A 297 -17.96 12.61 9.25
C GLU A 297 -19.24 11.98 8.68
N ASP A 298 -19.18 11.27 7.54
CA ASP A 298 -20.33 10.53 7.03
C ASP A 298 -20.79 9.45 8.05
N ASP A 299 -22.08 9.43 8.38
CA ASP A 299 -22.68 8.57 9.41
C ASP A 299 -22.44 7.08 9.11
N ILE A 300 -22.53 6.69 7.83
CA ILE A 300 -22.24 5.31 7.44
C ILE A 300 -20.77 4.98 7.66
N MET A 301 -19.85 5.92 7.42
CA MET A 301 -18.42 5.68 7.61
C MET A 301 -18.06 5.55 9.09
N THR A 302 -18.73 6.30 9.97
CA THR A 302 -18.64 6.08 11.42
C THR A 302 -19.06 4.67 11.80
N SER A 303 -20.23 4.23 11.33
CA SER A 303 -20.76 2.88 11.60
C SER A 303 -19.84 1.76 11.04
N VAL A 304 -19.22 2.01 9.88
CA VAL A 304 -18.24 1.10 9.29
C VAL A 304 -17.00 0.96 10.17
N ARG A 305 -16.42 2.08 10.63
CA ARG A 305 -15.23 2.09 11.50
C ARG A 305 -15.51 1.40 12.82
N ASP A 306 -16.65 1.67 13.43
CA ASP A 306 -17.09 1.04 14.68
C ASP A 306 -17.20 -0.48 14.52
N LEU A 307 -17.81 -0.95 13.43
CA LEU A 307 -17.94 -2.37 13.16
C LEU A 307 -16.58 -3.07 12.98
N VAL A 308 -15.61 -2.40 12.34
CA VAL A 308 -14.23 -2.89 12.20
C VAL A 308 -13.56 -3.00 13.57
N ASP A 309 -13.74 -2.02 14.44
CA ASP A 309 -13.16 -2.02 15.79
C ASP A 309 -13.80 -3.08 16.70
N GLU A 310 -15.13 -3.21 16.68
CA GLU A 310 -15.86 -4.27 17.39
C GLU A 310 -15.41 -5.67 16.93
N SER A 311 -15.14 -5.82 15.63
CA SER A 311 -14.75 -7.10 15.05
C SER A 311 -13.25 -7.38 15.22
N PHE A 312 -12.43 -6.35 15.39
CA PHE A 312 -10.97 -6.39 15.25
C PHE A 312 -10.55 -7.22 14.01
N ASN A 313 -11.22 -6.97 12.90
CA ASN A 313 -11.10 -7.66 11.62
C ASN A 313 -11.82 -6.85 10.53
N CYS A 314 -11.74 -7.29 9.28
CA CYS A 314 -12.60 -6.87 8.17
C CYS A 314 -12.42 -5.42 7.69
N GLU A 315 -11.34 -4.74 8.08
CA GLU A 315 -11.01 -3.41 7.59
C GLU A 315 -10.78 -3.43 6.07
N ASP A 316 -10.19 -4.51 5.56
CA ASP A 316 -10.01 -4.71 4.13
C ASP A 316 -11.33 -4.91 3.38
N ILE A 317 -12.25 -5.70 3.93
CA ILE A 317 -13.60 -5.86 3.37
C ILE A 317 -14.33 -4.51 3.35
N ALA A 318 -14.25 -3.75 4.44
CA ALA A 318 -14.86 -2.44 4.56
C ALA A 318 -14.34 -1.48 3.47
N LEU A 319 -13.03 -1.41 3.26
CA LEU A 319 -12.47 -0.52 2.25
C LEU A 319 -12.83 -0.97 0.81
N ASN A 320 -12.96 -2.27 0.55
CA ASN A 320 -13.47 -2.75 -0.75
C ASN A 320 -14.94 -2.34 -0.96
N PHE A 321 -15.78 -2.40 0.08
CA PHE A 321 -17.17 -1.90 -0.01
C PHE A 321 -17.20 -0.41 -0.36
N VAL A 322 -16.40 0.40 0.35
CA VAL A 322 -16.33 1.85 0.13
C VAL A 322 -15.82 2.17 -1.28
N ALA A 323 -14.69 1.59 -1.69
CA ALA A 323 -14.11 1.84 -3.00
C ALA A 323 -15.05 1.41 -4.13
N SER A 324 -15.63 0.21 -4.07
CA SER A 324 -16.55 -0.27 -5.11
C SER A 324 -17.88 0.50 -5.13
N MET A 325 -18.40 0.92 -3.97
CA MET A 325 -19.58 1.80 -3.91
C MET A 325 -19.31 3.13 -4.65
N LEU A 326 -18.21 3.81 -4.31
CA LEU A 326 -17.91 5.14 -4.83
C LEU A 326 -17.51 5.13 -6.31
N ALA A 327 -16.65 4.18 -6.70
CA ALA A 327 -16.12 4.04 -8.06
C ALA A 327 -17.06 3.31 -9.02
N CYS A 328 -18.01 2.55 -8.47
CA CYS A 328 -18.89 1.65 -9.23
C CYS A 328 -18.07 0.63 -10.05
N GLU A 329 -16.96 0.19 -9.48
CA GLU A 329 -15.96 -0.64 -10.15
C GLU A 329 -15.34 -1.66 -9.17
N GLY A 330 -14.99 -2.83 -9.69
CA GLY A 330 -14.34 -3.87 -8.91
C GLY A 330 -12.84 -3.60 -8.70
N PRO A 331 -12.16 -4.34 -7.83
CA PRO A 331 -10.74 -4.14 -7.57
C PRO A 331 -9.85 -4.69 -8.70
N LEU A 332 -8.56 -4.39 -8.74
CA LEU A 332 -7.62 -4.89 -9.75
C LEU A 332 -6.53 -5.76 -9.11
N MET A 333 -6.49 -7.05 -9.46
CA MET A 333 -5.40 -7.91 -9.03
C MET A 333 -4.16 -7.68 -9.91
N VAL A 334 -3.03 -7.37 -9.28
CA VAL A 334 -1.74 -7.16 -9.95
C VAL A 334 -0.64 -7.91 -9.23
N LEU A 335 0.04 -8.77 -10.00
CA LEU A 335 1.21 -9.52 -9.56
C LEU A 335 2.44 -9.12 -10.38
N GLY A 336 3.55 -8.92 -9.68
CA GLY A 336 4.86 -8.73 -10.27
C GLY A 336 5.40 -9.99 -10.96
N ARG A 337 6.65 -9.90 -11.42
CA ARG A 337 7.37 -11.01 -12.02
C ARG A 337 7.82 -12.04 -11.01
N ASN A 338 8.29 -11.58 -9.86
CA ASN A 338 8.86 -12.41 -8.82
C ASN A 338 7.78 -12.88 -7.85
N LYS A 339 8.14 -13.85 -7.00
CA LYS A 339 7.29 -14.24 -5.88
C LYS A 339 7.25 -13.09 -4.88
N LEU A 340 6.10 -12.90 -4.26
CA LEU A 340 5.96 -12.00 -3.12
C LEU A 340 6.85 -12.49 -1.99
N ASP A 341 7.47 -11.55 -1.30
CA ASP A 341 8.27 -11.83 -0.12
C ASP A 341 7.36 -11.86 1.12
N HIS A 342 7.48 -12.94 1.90
CA HIS A 342 6.67 -13.16 3.10
C HIS A 342 7.59 -13.26 4.31
N GLN A 343 7.62 -12.20 5.10
CA GLN A 343 8.30 -12.11 6.39
C GLN A 343 7.43 -12.71 7.50
N ALA A 344 7.04 -13.98 7.32
CA ALA A 344 6.06 -14.65 8.15
C ALA A 344 6.36 -14.55 9.66
N ALA A 345 5.35 -14.11 10.42
CA ALA A 345 5.32 -14.31 11.87
C ALA A 345 4.80 -15.71 12.21
N ARG A 346 5.24 -16.27 13.36
CA ARG A 346 4.75 -17.57 13.85
C ARG A 346 3.24 -17.59 14.15
N SER A 347 2.63 -16.43 14.32
CA SER A 347 1.22 -16.26 14.67
C SER A 347 0.69 -14.92 14.15
N GLY A 348 -0.57 -14.90 13.73
CA GLY A 348 -1.25 -13.69 13.25
C GLY A 348 -2.75 -13.73 13.48
N ILE A 349 -3.43 -12.62 13.21
CA ILE A 349 -4.90 -12.49 13.40
C ILE A 349 -5.63 -13.56 12.57
N SER A 350 -5.14 -13.83 11.35
CA SER A 350 -5.70 -14.83 10.43
C SER A 350 -5.61 -16.27 10.92
N THR A 351 -4.68 -16.57 11.84
CA THR A 351 -4.50 -17.93 12.40
C THR A 351 -5.42 -18.23 13.58
N LYS A 352 -6.15 -17.22 14.10
CA LYS A 352 -7.05 -17.40 15.25
C LYS A 352 -8.32 -18.17 14.83
N PRO A 353 -8.85 -19.06 15.70
CA PRO A 353 -10.11 -19.75 15.44
C PRO A 353 -11.25 -18.77 15.13
N GLY A 354 -12.09 -19.11 14.15
CA GLY A 354 -13.24 -18.31 13.76
C GLY A 354 -12.92 -17.06 12.92
N HIS A 355 -11.67 -16.84 12.49
CA HIS A 355 -11.32 -15.68 11.65
C HIS A 355 -12.20 -15.58 10.38
N ILE A 356 -12.41 -16.70 9.68
CA ILE A 356 -13.20 -16.74 8.42
C ILE A 356 -14.68 -16.51 8.69
N LEU A 357 -15.19 -17.11 9.78
CA LEU A 357 -16.57 -16.94 10.20
C LEU A 357 -16.85 -15.47 10.50
N ARG A 358 -15.94 -14.80 11.22
CA ARG A 358 -16.04 -13.36 11.50
C ARG A 358 -16.05 -12.52 10.22
N ARG A 359 -15.23 -12.86 9.21
CA ARG A 359 -15.27 -12.17 7.91
C ARG A 359 -16.61 -12.33 7.19
N SER A 360 -17.21 -13.51 7.24
CA SER A 360 -18.56 -13.73 6.69
C SER A 360 -19.63 -12.93 7.45
N GLN A 361 -19.49 -12.81 8.78
CA GLN A 361 -20.37 -11.97 9.59
C GLN A 361 -20.21 -10.48 9.26
N CYS A 362 -18.98 -10.00 9.05
CA CYS A 362 -18.72 -8.63 8.60
C CYS A 362 -19.38 -8.36 7.24
N LEU A 363 -19.22 -9.25 6.26
CA LEU A 363 -19.88 -9.11 4.95
C LEU A 363 -21.38 -8.94 5.08
N LYS A 364 -22.03 -9.80 5.88
CA LYS A 364 -23.47 -9.68 6.13
C LYS A 364 -23.82 -8.31 6.73
N LYS A 365 -23.13 -7.92 7.80
CA LYS A 365 -23.38 -6.64 8.48
C LYS A 365 -23.12 -5.44 7.58
N PHE A 366 -22.10 -5.48 6.71
CA PHE A 366 -21.86 -4.41 5.75
C PHE A 366 -22.94 -4.36 4.67
N VAL A 367 -23.43 -5.48 4.17
CA VAL A 367 -24.59 -5.48 3.25
C VAL A 367 -25.82 -4.88 3.91
N ASP A 368 -26.08 -5.23 5.18
CA ASP A 368 -27.19 -4.66 5.95
C ASP A 368 -27.00 -3.14 6.14
N LEU A 369 -25.78 -2.68 6.47
CA LEU A 369 -25.45 -1.28 6.72
C LEU A 369 -25.53 -0.42 5.44
N PHE A 370 -25.04 -0.93 4.31
CA PHE A 370 -25.08 -0.24 3.02
C PHE A 370 -26.45 -0.40 2.34
N GLY A 371 -27.28 -1.37 2.75
CA GLY A 371 -28.59 -1.65 2.13
C GLY A 371 -28.52 -2.29 0.73
N TYR A 372 -27.32 -2.68 0.28
CA TYR A 372 -27.06 -3.47 -0.94
C TYR A 372 -25.64 -4.08 -0.93
N MET A 373 -25.32 -4.88 -1.94
CA MET A 373 -23.96 -5.39 -2.19
C MET A 373 -23.24 -4.48 -3.19
N PRO A 374 -22.29 -3.62 -2.77
CA PRO A 374 -21.53 -2.77 -3.68
C PRO A 374 -20.36 -3.47 -4.37
N LEU A 375 -19.92 -4.64 -3.87
CA LEU A 375 -18.79 -5.36 -4.43
C LEU A 375 -19.06 -5.84 -5.86
N GLN A 376 -18.18 -5.46 -6.78
CA GLN A 376 -18.26 -5.84 -8.20
C GLN A 376 -17.27 -6.97 -8.50
N GLU A 377 -17.74 -7.99 -9.23
CA GLU A 377 -16.87 -9.08 -9.70
C GLU A 377 -15.98 -8.62 -10.86
N VAL A 378 -14.77 -9.18 -10.92
CA VAL A 378 -13.77 -8.91 -11.95
C VAL A 378 -13.26 -10.23 -12.50
N GLU A 379 -13.28 -10.35 -13.83
CA GLU A 379 -12.76 -11.48 -14.59
C GLU A 379 -11.40 -11.12 -15.17
N GLY A 380 -10.33 -11.57 -14.52
CA GLY A 380 -8.96 -11.41 -14.99
C GLY A 380 -8.08 -10.48 -14.16
N TYR A 381 -6.78 -10.62 -14.37
CA TYR A 381 -5.75 -9.97 -13.56
C TYR A 381 -4.47 -9.71 -14.34
N LEU A 382 -3.66 -8.78 -13.85
CA LEU A 382 -2.36 -8.47 -14.44
C LEU A 382 -1.27 -9.30 -13.75
N LYS A 383 -0.47 -10.02 -14.53
CA LYS A 383 0.72 -10.72 -14.03
C LYS A 383 1.83 -10.62 -15.03
N ARG A 384 3.03 -10.19 -14.59
CA ARG A 384 4.21 -10.09 -15.46
C ARG A 384 4.01 -9.20 -16.71
N GLY A 385 3.20 -8.14 -16.61
CA GLY A 385 2.89 -7.27 -17.75
C GLY A 385 1.87 -7.85 -18.73
N VAL A 386 1.22 -8.97 -18.40
CA VAL A 386 0.24 -9.63 -19.25
C VAL A 386 -1.11 -9.65 -18.53
N TYR A 387 -2.18 -9.29 -19.26
CA TYR A 387 -3.55 -9.53 -18.82
C TYR A 387 -3.90 -11.00 -18.99
N ILE A 388 -4.35 -11.62 -17.91
CA ILE A 388 -4.77 -13.02 -17.88
C ILE A 388 -6.27 -13.02 -17.68
N ASN A 389 -7.03 -13.49 -18.67
CA ASN A 389 -8.43 -13.85 -18.47
C ASN A 389 -8.48 -14.97 -17.44
N ALA A 390 -9.28 -14.76 -16.41
CA ALA A 390 -9.41 -15.70 -15.31
C ALA A 390 -10.30 -16.89 -15.68
#